data_AF-A0A7X8J122-F1
#
_entry.id   AF-A0A7X8J122-F1
#
_cell.length_a   1.000
_cell.length_b   1.000
_cell.length_c   1.000
_cell.angle_alpha   90.00
_cell.angle_beta   90.00
_cell.angle_gamma   90.00
#
_symmetry.space_group_name_H-M   'P 1'
#
loop_
_entity.id
_entity.type
_entity.pdbx_description
1 polymer ?
#
loop_
_entity_poly.entity_id
_entity_poly.type
_entity_poly.pdbx_seq_one_letter_code
_entity_poly.pdbx_strand_id
1 'polypeptide(L)'
;MEKKVSIEAVKNNPNVRLLIKNADRCMEAIGYTEHGLRHTDIVSRNAYKILRELSYDDRTCELAAIASYLHDIGNGINRLSHPQTGALLARDILKEMGMNCDEIIVVMSAIGNHDETYGGQPIDVVSAATIIADKSDVHRSRVRSTEQLLFDIHDRVNYAATSSSLNINKDKKIITLALKIDTEISQIMEYFEIFLSRMIICKKAANTLNCKFKLEINEHSLL
;
A
#
# COMPACT_ATOMS: atom_id res chain seq x y z
N MET A 1 7.19 31.88 0.17
CA MET A 1 6.93 30.93 -0.93
C MET A 1 6.73 29.57 -0.31
N GLU A 2 5.53 29.05 -0.47
CA GLU A 2 5.13 27.70 -0.09
C GLU A 2 6.01 26.64 -0.79
N LYS A 3 6.48 25.62 -0.04
CA LYS A 3 7.50 24.67 -0.49
C LYS A 3 6.85 23.38 -0.97
N LYS A 4 7.05 23.02 -2.24
CA LYS A 4 6.68 21.69 -2.75
C LYS A 4 7.60 20.64 -2.15
N VAL A 5 7.10 19.90 -1.16
CA VAL A 5 7.80 18.75 -0.58
C VAL A 5 7.75 17.58 -1.56
N SER A 6 8.93 17.03 -1.88
CA SER A 6 9.08 15.85 -2.74
C SER A 6 9.11 14.56 -1.95
N ILE A 7 8.80 13.44 -2.61
CA ILE A 7 8.94 12.09 -2.03
C ILE A 7 10.37 11.84 -1.57
N GLU A 8 11.37 12.31 -2.33
CA GLU A 8 12.77 12.13 -1.98
C GLU A 8 13.14 12.86 -0.69
N ALA A 9 12.60 14.07 -0.48
CA ALA A 9 12.76 14.79 0.79
C ALA A 9 12.11 14.03 1.96
N VAL A 10 10.94 13.40 1.75
CA VAL A 10 10.25 12.59 2.77
C VAL A 10 11.05 11.32 3.08
N LYS A 11 11.59 10.63 2.07
CA LYS A 11 12.43 9.43 2.25
C LYS A 11 13.72 9.71 3.02
N ASN A 12 14.27 10.91 2.84
CA ASN A 12 15.50 11.37 3.51
C ASN A 12 15.23 11.99 4.89
N ASN A 13 13.97 12.19 5.29
CA ASN A 13 13.65 12.71 6.61
C ASN A 13 13.98 11.66 7.70
N PRO A 14 14.84 11.99 8.69
CA PRO A 14 15.26 11.03 9.71
C PRO A 14 14.10 10.57 10.61
N ASN A 15 13.14 11.45 10.93
CA ASN A 15 11.99 11.12 11.75
C ASN A 15 11.07 10.12 11.05
N VAL A 16 10.85 10.31 9.74
CA VAL A 16 10.09 9.36 8.92
C VAL A 16 10.75 7.98 8.93
N ARG A 17 12.07 7.91 8.72
CA ARG A 17 12.81 6.64 8.71
C ARG A 17 12.74 5.93 10.07
N LEU A 18 12.81 6.67 11.17
CA LEU A 18 12.69 6.10 12.52
C LEU A 18 11.28 5.57 12.78
N LEU A 19 10.25 6.31 12.39
CA LEU A 19 8.86 5.86 12.53
C LEU A 19 8.56 4.60 11.73
N ILE A 20 9.03 4.52 10.47
CA ILE A 20 8.85 3.31 9.66
C ILE A 20 9.56 2.10 10.30
N LYS A 21 10.78 2.28 10.79
CA LYS A 21 11.50 1.21 11.51
C LYS A 21 10.77 0.77 12.78
N ASN A 22 10.20 1.72 13.52
CA ASN A 22 9.44 1.41 14.72
C ASN A 22 8.11 0.72 14.40
N ALA A 23 7.41 1.16 13.34
CA ALA A 23 6.22 0.50 12.80
C ALA A 23 6.51 -0.97 12.46
N ASP A 24 7.60 -1.22 11.76
CA ASP A 24 8.03 -2.57 11.41
C ASP A 24 8.30 -3.44 12.66
N ARG A 25 9.04 -2.90 13.63
CA ARG A 25 9.32 -3.57 14.91
C ARG A 25 8.03 -3.87 15.70
N CYS A 26 7.07 -2.94 15.72
CA CYS A 26 5.79 -3.16 16.38
C CYS A 26 5.00 -4.28 15.70
N MET A 27 5.00 -4.36 14.36
CA MET A 27 4.35 -5.44 13.62
C MET A 27 5.02 -6.79 13.84
N GLU A 28 6.35 -6.83 13.86
CA GLU A 28 7.12 -8.03 14.20
C GLU A 28 6.75 -8.57 15.60
N ALA A 29 6.66 -7.69 16.59
CA ALA A 29 6.36 -8.05 17.98
C ALA A 29 4.97 -8.71 18.15
N ILE A 30 4.06 -8.52 17.21
CA ILE A 30 2.71 -9.10 17.22
C ILE A 30 2.50 -10.16 16.12
N GLY A 31 3.58 -10.61 15.46
CA GLY A 31 3.53 -11.70 14.48
C GLY A 31 3.02 -11.31 13.10
N TYR A 32 3.10 -10.04 12.70
CA TYR A 32 2.71 -9.60 11.36
C TYR A 32 3.92 -9.57 10.39
N THR A 33 3.60 -9.68 9.10
CA THR A 33 4.53 -9.48 7.97
C THR A 33 5.36 -8.18 8.06
N GLU A 34 6.39 -8.07 7.23
CA GLU A 34 7.20 -6.86 7.06
C GLU A 34 6.36 -5.64 6.66
N HIS A 35 6.56 -4.52 7.38
CA HIS A 35 5.94 -3.19 7.16
C HIS A 35 7.01 -2.08 7.28
N GLY A 36 8.25 -2.40 6.90
CA GLY A 36 9.41 -1.53 6.99
C GLY A 36 9.70 -0.80 5.68
N LEU A 37 10.97 -0.36 5.56
CA LEU A 37 11.40 0.51 4.45
C LEU A 37 11.25 -0.15 3.07
N ARG A 38 11.34 -1.49 2.99
CA ARG A 38 11.18 -2.20 1.72
C ARG A 38 9.73 -2.11 1.26
N HIS A 39 8.80 -2.43 2.15
CA HIS A 39 7.36 -2.34 1.87
C HIS A 39 6.97 -0.91 1.46
N THR A 40 7.26 0.09 2.30
CA THR A 40 6.84 1.47 2.03
C THR A 40 7.45 2.03 0.75
N ASP A 41 8.68 1.65 0.39
CA ASP A 41 9.30 2.04 -0.89
C ASP A 41 8.58 1.43 -2.10
N ILE A 42 8.21 0.14 -2.04
CA ILE A 42 7.46 -0.54 -3.10
C ILE A 42 6.09 0.11 -3.29
N VAL A 43 5.34 0.32 -2.19
CA VAL A 43 4.02 0.95 -2.23
C VAL A 43 4.11 2.36 -2.80
N SER A 44 5.07 3.15 -2.33
CA SER A 44 5.33 4.50 -2.84
C SER A 44 5.59 4.53 -4.36
N ARG A 45 6.49 3.65 -4.85
CA ARG A 45 6.80 3.56 -6.29
C ARG A 45 5.62 3.08 -7.11
N ASN A 46 4.86 2.10 -6.61
CA ASN A 46 3.69 1.59 -7.31
C ASN A 46 2.57 2.64 -7.40
N ALA A 47 2.31 3.39 -6.34
CA ALA A 47 1.30 4.44 -6.36
C ALA A 47 1.66 5.55 -7.36
N TYR A 48 2.94 5.97 -7.39
CA TYR A 48 3.43 6.88 -8.42
C TYR A 48 3.24 6.31 -9.83
N LYS A 49 3.66 5.05 -10.05
CA LYS A 49 3.57 4.34 -11.33
C LYS A 49 2.13 4.28 -11.84
N ILE A 50 1.18 3.92 -10.98
CA ILE A 50 -0.25 3.80 -11.35
C ILE A 50 -0.75 5.12 -11.94
N LEU A 51 -0.56 6.23 -11.23
CA LEU A 51 -1.05 7.52 -11.68
C LEU A 51 -0.28 8.03 -12.90
N ARG A 52 1.03 7.79 -12.94
CA ARG A 52 1.86 8.20 -14.09
C ARG A 52 1.46 7.49 -15.38
N GLU A 53 1.27 6.17 -15.34
CA GLU A 53 0.86 5.39 -16.51
C GLU A 53 -0.58 5.70 -16.94
N LEU A 54 -1.43 6.15 -16.03
CA LEU A 54 -2.76 6.70 -16.34
C LEU A 54 -2.74 8.18 -16.81
N SER A 55 -1.55 8.80 -16.88
CA SER A 55 -1.33 10.17 -17.36
C SER A 55 -1.93 11.28 -16.48
N TYR A 56 -1.94 11.07 -15.16
CA TYR A 56 -2.14 12.16 -14.20
C TYR A 56 -0.90 13.07 -14.16
N ASP A 57 -1.08 14.30 -13.67
CA ASP A 57 0.01 15.27 -13.53
C ASP A 57 1.05 14.82 -12.51
N ASP A 58 2.28 15.31 -12.66
CA ASP A 58 3.41 14.89 -11.83
C ASP A 58 3.20 15.19 -10.35
N ARG A 59 2.48 16.27 -10.01
CA ARG A 59 2.27 16.61 -8.60
C ARG A 59 1.32 15.63 -7.94
N THR A 60 0.22 15.27 -8.59
CA THR A 60 -0.71 14.25 -8.11
C THR A 60 0.00 12.89 -7.95
N CYS A 61 0.87 12.51 -8.89
CA CYS A 61 1.70 11.31 -8.77
C CYS A 61 2.61 11.35 -7.53
N GLU A 62 3.22 12.51 -7.26
CA GLU A 62 4.08 12.71 -6.09
C GLU A 62 3.31 12.64 -4.77
N LEU A 63 2.09 13.22 -4.71
CA LEU A 63 1.24 13.13 -3.52
C LEU A 63 0.85 11.69 -3.20
N ALA A 64 0.55 10.88 -4.23
CA ALA A 64 0.30 9.45 -4.05
C ALA A 64 1.53 8.71 -3.54
N ALA A 65 2.72 9.03 -4.06
CA ALA A 65 3.98 8.46 -3.58
C ALA A 65 4.26 8.81 -2.11
N ILE A 66 4.00 10.07 -1.70
CA ILE A 66 4.18 10.55 -0.33
C ILE A 66 3.20 9.87 0.62
N ALA A 67 1.90 9.86 0.28
CA ALA A 67 0.88 9.19 1.09
C ALA A 67 1.21 7.70 1.27
N SER A 68 1.55 7.03 0.18
CA SER A 68 1.94 5.62 0.17
C SER A 68 3.20 5.31 0.96
N TYR A 69 4.20 6.20 0.97
CA TYR A 69 5.41 5.98 1.78
C TYR A 69 5.15 6.12 3.29
N LEU A 70 4.15 6.92 3.65
CA LEU A 70 3.80 7.24 5.03
C LEU A 70 2.61 6.43 5.57
N HIS A 71 1.92 5.65 4.73
CA HIS A 71 0.59 5.09 5.07
C HIS A 71 0.57 4.24 6.35
N ASP A 72 1.66 3.52 6.62
CA ASP A 72 1.79 2.59 7.73
C ASP A 72 2.49 3.14 8.97
N ILE A 73 2.92 4.40 9.00
CA ILE A 73 3.70 4.94 10.14
C ILE A 73 2.92 4.90 11.47
N GLY A 74 1.58 4.85 11.41
CA GLY A 74 0.71 4.68 12.58
C GLY A 74 0.91 3.35 13.31
N ASN A 75 1.40 2.31 12.61
CA ASN A 75 1.73 1.02 13.23
C ASN A 75 2.85 1.16 14.27
N GLY A 76 3.65 2.24 14.23
CA GLY A 76 4.65 2.55 15.27
C GLY A 76 4.04 2.95 16.62
N ILE A 77 2.73 3.18 16.68
CA ILE A 77 1.98 3.39 17.92
C ILE A 77 1.16 2.13 18.23
N ASN A 78 0.31 1.71 17.29
CA ASN A 78 -0.52 0.52 17.42
C ASN A 78 -1.03 0.09 16.03
N ARG A 79 -1.28 -1.21 15.82
CA ARG A 79 -1.98 -1.69 14.61
C ARG A 79 -3.42 -1.19 14.55
N LEU A 80 -4.07 -1.11 15.71
CA LEU A 80 -5.42 -0.59 15.87
C LEU A 80 -5.42 0.90 15.49
N SER A 81 -6.26 1.24 14.52
CA SER A 81 -6.41 2.61 14.01
C SER A 81 -5.12 3.21 13.41
N HIS A 82 -4.19 2.38 12.93
CA HIS A 82 -2.99 2.86 12.26
C HIS A 82 -3.24 3.81 11.06
N PRO A 83 -4.35 3.73 10.30
CA PRO A 83 -4.61 4.71 9.25
C PRO A 83 -4.86 6.11 9.84
N GLN A 84 -5.65 6.20 10.91
CA GLN A 84 -5.99 7.49 11.54
C GLN A 84 -4.81 8.09 12.31
N THR A 85 -4.10 7.27 13.09
CA THR A 85 -2.90 7.74 13.80
C THR A 85 -1.78 8.09 12.83
N GLY A 86 -1.60 7.29 11.76
CA GLY A 86 -0.66 7.55 10.68
C GLY A 86 -0.93 8.87 9.96
N ALA A 87 -2.20 9.18 9.66
CA ALA A 87 -2.58 10.44 9.04
C ALA A 87 -2.22 11.66 9.92
N LEU A 88 -2.42 11.56 11.24
CA LEU A 88 -2.06 12.62 12.18
C LEU A 88 -0.55 12.79 12.31
N LEU A 89 0.21 11.70 12.39
CA LEU A 89 1.68 11.74 12.40
C LEU A 89 2.23 12.35 11.11
N ALA A 90 1.68 11.94 9.95
CA ALA A 90 2.09 12.46 8.65
C ALA A 90 1.82 13.96 8.53
N ARG A 91 0.68 14.44 9.04
CA ARG A 91 0.36 15.87 9.10
C ARG A 91 1.47 16.66 9.79
N ASP A 92 1.87 16.23 10.99
CA ASP A 92 2.82 17.00 11.79
C ASP A 92 4.19 17.03 11.10
N ILE A 93 4.67 15.90 10.58
CA ILE A 93 5.91 15.81 9.82
C ILE A 93 5.88 16.70 8.57
N LEU A 94 4.81 16.62 7.77
CA LEU A 94 4.71 17.37 6.52
C LEU A 94 4.55 18.87 6.76
N LYS A 95 3.87 19.28 7.84
CA LYS A 95 3.83 20.68 8.29
C LYS A 95 5.21 21.19 8.67
N GLU A 96 5.99 20.42 9.44
CA GLU A 96 7.38 20.78 9.79
C GLU A 96 8.29 20.89 8.56
N MET A 97 8.02 20.08 7.53
CA MET A 97 8.73 20.15 6.24
C MET A 97 8.30 21.33 5.37
N GLY A 98 7.28 22.10 5.77
CA GLY A 98 6.77 23.28 5.07
C GLY A 98 5.88 22.97 3.87
N MET A 99 5.26 21.78 3.84
CA MET A 99 4.30 21.40 2.80
C MET A 99 3.00 22.21 2.93
N ASN A 100 2.33 22.44 1.81
CA ASN A 100 1.09 23.21 1.78
C ASN A 100 -0.07 22.46 2.43
N CYS A 101 -0.95 23.20 3.10
CA CYS A 101 -2.03 22.62 3.88
C CYS A 101 -3.03 21.82 3.02
N ASP A 102 -3.33 22.29 1.81
CA ASP A 102 -4.19 21.60 0.85
C ASP A 102 -3.62 20.24 0.43
N GLU A 103 -2.32 20.17 0.15
CA GLU A 103 -1.63 18.92 -0.18
C GLU A 103 -1.51 17.98 1.02
N ILE A 104 -1.28 18.53 2.22
CA ILE A 104 -1.29 17.76 3.46
C ILE A 104 -2.66 17.12 3.67
N ILE A 105 -3.76 17.84 3.43
CA ILE A 105 -5.12 17.30 3.56
C ILE A 105 -5.33 16.12 2.60
N VAL A 106 -4.82 16.21 1.37
CA VAL A 106 -4.87 15.11 0.38
C VAL A 106 -4.09 13.89 0.89
N VAL A 107 -2.86 14.09 1.37
CA VAL A 107 -2.03 13.01 1.91
C VAL A 107 -2.68 12.37 3.15
N MET A 108 -3.16 13.17 4.09
CA MET A 108 -3.86 12.70 5.29
C MET A 108 -5.11 11.88 4.92
N SER A 109 -5.89 12.38 3.96
CA SER A 109 -7.11 11.74 3.46
C SER A 109 -6.81 10.38 2.83
N ALA A 110 -5.74 10.29 2.05
CA ALA A 110 -5.29 9.03 1.47
C ALA A 110 -4.82 8.03 2.53
N ILE A 111 -4.00 8.47 3.49
CA ILE A 111 -3.53 7.61 4.58
C ILE A 111 -4.70 7.14 5.46
N GLY A 112 -5.61 8.03 5.85
CA GLY A 112 -6.73 7.68 6.73
C GLY A 112 -7.74 6.69 6.12
N ASN A 113 -7.73 6.53 4.80
CA ASN A 113 -8.71 5.72 4.06
C ASN A 113 -8.11 4.48 3.38
N HIS A 114 -6.83 4.17 3.57
CA HIS A 114 -6.20 3.10 2.80
C HIS A 114 -6.56 1.67 3.26
N ASP A 115 -7.03 1.50 4.51
CA ASP A 115 -7.31 0.18 5.09
C ASP A 115 -8.81 -0.09 5.18
N GLU A 116 -9.25 -1.18 4.57
CA GLU A 116 -10.63 -1.63 4.49
C GLU A 116 -11.23 -2.04 5.84
N THR A 117 -10.40 -2.48 6.79
CA THR A 117 -10.82 -2.92 8.13
C THR A 117 -11.33 -1.75 8.97
N TYR A 118 -10.85 -0.54 8.67
CA TYR A 118 -11.23 0.71 9.34
C TYR A 118 -12.24 1.53 8.54
N GLY A 119 -12.92 0.90 7.57
CA GLY A 119 -13.93 1.54 6.74
C GLY A 119 -13.39 2.42 5.62
N GLY A 120 -12.09 2.32 5.30
CA GLY A 120 -11.43 3.11 4.28
C GLY A 120 -12.12 3.05 2.92
N GLN A 121 -12.20 4.20 2.24
CA GLN A 121 -12.77 4.32 0.89
C GLN A 121 -11.82 5.08 -0.06
N PRO A 122 -11.75 4.70 -1.35
CA PRO A 122 -11.00 5.43 -2.36
C PRO A 122 -11.72 6.73 -2.76
N ILE A 123 -11.59 7.77 -1.94
CA ILE A 123 -12.32 9.03 -2.05
C ILE A 123 -11.79 9.96 -3.16
N ASP A 124 -10.56 9.73 -3.63
CA ASP A 124 -9.90 10.47 -4.70
C ASP A 124 -8.85 9.59 -5.40
N VAL A 125 -8.14 10.16 -6.38
CA VAL A 125 -7.14 9.42 -7.18
C VAL A 125 -5.89 9.06 -6.37
N VAL A 126 -5.53 9.85 -5.35
CA VAL A 126 -4.35 9.64 -4.49
C VAL A 126 -4.60 8.47 -3.53
N SER A 127 -5.75 8.47 -2.86
CA SER A 127 -6.21 7.37 -2.00
C SER A 127 -6.42 6.09 -2.80
N ALA A 128 -7.01 6.18 -4.00
CA ALA A 128 -7.18 5.02 -4.88
C ALA A 128 -5.85 4.38 -5.28
N ALA A 129 -4.87 5.18 -5.71
CA ALA A 129 -3.54 4.67 -6.05
C ALA A 129 -2.82 4.07 -4.83
N THR A 130 -2.95 4.70 -3.66
CA THR A 130 -2.36 4.21 -2.40
C THR A 130 -2.94 2.84 -2.00
N ILE A 131 -4.27 2.69 -2.06
CA ILE A 131 -4.96 1.43 -1.77
C ILE A 131 -4.46 0.31 -2.70
N ILE A 132 -4.48 0.55 -4.01
CA ILE A 132 -4.07 -0.48 -4.99
C ILE A 132 -2.61 -0.84 -4.77
N ALA A 133 -1.74 0.15 -4.57
CA ALA A 133 -0.31 -0.07 -4.39
C ALA A 133 0.01 -0.89 -3.15
N ASP A 134 -0.61 -0.59 -2.00
CA ASP A 134 -0.38 -1.33 -0.74
C ASP A 134 -0.86 -2.77 -0.88
N LYS A 135 -2.12 -2.93 -1.28
CA LYS A 135 -2.78 -4.24 -1.33
C LYS A 135 -2.21 -5.16 -2.41
N SER A 136 -1.37 -4.63 -3.31
CA SER A 136 -0.65 -5.38 -4.34
C SER A 136 0.75 -5.88 -3.92
N ASP A 137 1.32 -5.44 -2.79
CA ASP A 137 2.60 -5.96 -2.27
C ASP A 137 2.42 -7.30 -1.53
N VAL A 138 1.95 -8.31 -2.27
CA VAL A 138 1.82 -9.71 -1.86
C VAL A 138 3.00 -10.50 -2.40
N HIS A 139 3.96 -10.87 -1.55
CA HIS A 139 5.16 -11.57 -1.99
C HIS A 139 5.89 -12.22 -0.82
N ARG A 140 6.63 -13.31 -1.07
CA ARG A 140 7.39 -14.02 -0.04
C ARG A 140 8.41 -13.19 0.71
N SER A 141 8.90 -12.11 0.10
CA SER A 141 9.80 -11.17 0.77
C SER A 141 9.14 -10.38 1.91
N ARG A 142 7.81 -10.45 2.05
CA ARG A 142 7.06 -9.91 3.21
C ARG A 142 7.22 -10.77 4.46
N VAL A 143 7.55 -12.05 4.29
CA VAL A 143 7.59 -13.03 5.38
C VAL A 143 8.91 -12.88 6.13
N ARG A 144 8.82 -12.68 7.45
CA ARG A 144 10.00 -12.45 8.31
C ARG A 144 10.71 -13.74 8.67
N SER A 145 9.94 -14.79 8.97
CA SER A 145 10.44 -16.10 9.37
C SER A 145 9.56 -17.18 8.79
N THR A 146 10.16 -18.29 8.36
CA THR A 146 9.43 -19.45 7.86
C THR A 146 8.98 -20.40 8.97
N GLU A 147 9.38 -20.17 10.23
CA GLU A 147 9.10 -21.05 11.36
C GLU A 147 7.61 -21.10 11.72
N GLN A 148 6.83 -20.06 11.38
CA GLN A 148 5.42 -19.93 11.73
C GLN A 148 4.44 -20.16 10.56
N LEU A 149 4.94 -20.56 9.38
CA LEU A 149 4.11 -20.72 8.17
C LEU A 149 2.95 -21.71 8.32
N LEU A 150 3.11 -22.71 9.19
CA LEU A 150 2.06 -23.69 9.45
C LEU A 150 0.84 -23.09 10.17
N PHE A 151 1.01 -22.00 10.92
CA PHE A 151 -0.01 -21.46 11.82
C PHE A 151 -0.58 -20.11 11.38
N ASP A 152 0.13 -19.35 10.56
CA ASP A 152 -0.38 -18.10 9.99
C ASP A 152 -0.66 -18.23 8.48
N ILE A 153 -1.95 -18.17 8.15
CA ILE A 153 -2.46 -18.12 6.77
C ILE A 153 -1.90 -16.91 5.99
N HIS A 154 -1.66 -15.76 6.65
CA HIS A 154 -1.14 -14.56 5.99
C HIS A 154 0.30 -14.76 5.53
N ASP A 155 1.17 -15.19 6.42
CA ASP A 155 2.56 -15.50 6.08
C ASP A 155 2.65 -16.67 5.10
N ARG A 156 1.80 -17.71 5.23
CA ARG A 156 1.78 -18.84 4.29
C ARG A 156 1.43 -18.42 2.86
N VAL A 157 0.37 -17.64 2.68
CA VAL A 157 -0.03 -17.15 1.36
C VAL A 157 1.02 -16.20 0.78
N ASN A 158 1.59 -15.31 1.59
CA ASN A 158 2.69 -14.45 1.14
C ASN A 158 3.90 -15.29 0.73
N TYR A 159 4.28 -16.30 1.52
CA TYR A 159 5.41 -17.19 1.20
C TYR A 159 5.17 -17.98 -0.09
N ALA A 160 3.94 -18.45 -0.30
CA ALA A 160 3.52 -19.11 -1.53
C ALA A 160 3.58 -18.19 -2.76
N ALA A 161 3.42 -16.87 -2.59
CA ALA A 161 3.58 -15.90 -3.67
C ALA A 161 5.06 -15.74 -4.09
N THR A 162 5.45 -16.52 -5.10
CA THR A 162 6.79 -16.53 -5.73
C THR A 162 7.06 -15.32 -6.64
N SER A 163 6.00 -14.68 -7.13
CA SER A 163 6.05 -13.52 -8.00
C SER A 163 4.80 -12.67 -7.80
N SER A 164 4.98 -11.35 -7.84
CA SER A 164 3.90 -10.37 -7.86
C SER A 164 4.26 -9.23 -8.80
N SER A 165 3.32 -8.84 -9.65
CA SER A 165 3.48 -7.70 -10.56
C SER A 165 2.18 -6.92 -10.69
N LEU A 166 2.33 -5.60 -10.79
CA LEU A 166 1.22 -4.68 -11.00
C LEU A 166 1.37 -4.01 -12.37
N ASN A 167 0.44 -4.33 -13.27
CA ASN A 167 0.47 -3.92 -14.67
C ASN A 167 -0.69 -2.96 -14.96
N ILE A 168 -0.39 -1.80 -15.53
CA ILE A 168 -1.40 -0.80 -15.87
C ILE A 168 -1.54 -0.75 -17.39
N ASN A 169 -2.76 -0.98 -17.86
CA ASN A 169 -3.12 -0.83 -19.26
C ASN A 169 -4.07 0.35 -19.40
N LYS A 170 -3.53 1.51 -19.75
CA LYS A 170 -4.29 2.76 -19.90
C LYS A 170 -5.39 2.65 -20.97
N ASP A 171 -5.06 2.07 -22.13
CA ASP A 171 -5.99 2.01 -23.27
C ASP A 171 -7.21 1.14 -22.98
N LYS A 172 -6.99 -0.01 -22.31
CA LYS A 172 -8.06 -0.91 -21.87
C LYS A 172 -8.70 -0.48 -20.55
N LYS A 173 -8.12 0.51 -19.86
CA LYS A 173 -8.50 0.94 -18.50
C LYS A 173 -8.51 -0.24 -17.52
N ILE A 174 -7.44 -1.03 -17.50
CA ILE A 174 -7.31 -2.20 -16.63
C ILE A 174 -6.04 -2.08 -15.80
N ILE A 175 -6.17 -2.28 -14.49
CA ILE A 175 -5.05 -2.47 -13.57
C ILE A 175 -5.06 -3.94 -13.16
N THR A 176 -3.98 -4.66 -13.48
CA THR A 176 -3.86 -6.11 -13.22
C THR A 176 -2.84 -6.37 -12.12
N LEU A 177 -3.27 -7.00 -11.04
CA LEU A 177 -2.39 -7.67 -10.08
C LEU A 177 -2.20 -9.11 -10.55
N ALA A 178 -0.99 -9.44 -11.00
CA ALA A 178 -0.64 -10.79 -11.45
C ALA A 178 0.29 -11.46 -10.42
N LEU A 179 -0.14 -12.60 -9.89
CA LEU A 179 0.53 -13.38 -8.86
C LEU A 179 0.88 -14.77 -9.39
N LYS A 180 2.02 -15.29 -8.93
CA LYS A 180 2.36 -16.71 -9.07
C LYS A 180 2.42 -17.35 -7.69
N ILE A 181 1.46 -18.22 -7.39
CA ILE A 181 1.30 -18.90 -6.11
C ILE A 181 1.75 -20.34 -6.24
N ASP A 182 2.68 -20.75 -5.39
CA ASP A 182 3.08 -22.15 -5.21
C ASP A 182 1.97 -22.91 -4.47
N THR A 183 1.22 -23.73 -5.22
CA THR A 183 0.06 -24.46 -4.71
C THR A 183 0.41 -25.64 -3.82
N GLU A 184 1.69 -26.03 -3.75
CA GLU A 184 2.17 -27.00 -2.76
C GLU A 184 2.30 -26.35 -1.36
N ILE A 185 2.46 -25.02 -1.31
CA ILE A 185 2.59 -24.26 -0.06
C ILE A 185 1.22 -23.73 0.40
N SER A 186 0.42 -23.17 -0.50
CA SER A 186 -0.89 -22.60 -0.17
C SER A 186 -1.89 -22.75 -1.31
N GLN A 187 -3.12 -23.12 -0.96
CA GLN A 187 -4.20 -23.26 -1.95
C GLN A 187 -4.71 -21.89 -2.39
N ILE A 188 -5.20 -21.78 -3.63
CA ILE A 188 -5.78 -20.52 -4.15
C ILE A 188 -6.97 -20.06 -3.28
N MET A 189 -7.73 -20.98 -2.71
CA MET A 189 -8.83 -20.64 -1.80
C MET A 189 -8.36 -19.94 -0.53
N GLU A 190 -7.21 -20.33 0.04
CA GLU A 190 -6.64 -19.67 1.22
C GLU A 190 -6.26 -18.22 0.91
N TYR A 191 -5.79 -17.92 -0.31
CA TYR A 191 -5.57 -16.53 -0.74
C TYR A 191 -6.86 -15.72 -0.62
N PHE A 192 -7.99 -16.26 -1.09
CA PHE A 192 -9.27 -15.55 -1.01
C PHE A 192 -9.78 -15.39 0.42
N GLU A 193 -9.55 -16.36 1.30
CA GLU A 193 -9.98 -16.26 2.70
C GLU A 193 -9.42 -15.02 3.41
N ILE A 194 -8.19 -14.61 3.09
CA ILE A 194 -7.53 -13.47 3.76
C ILE A 194 -7.43 -12.20 2.89
N PHE A 195 -7.40 -12.32 1.56
CA PHE A 195 -7.21 -11.18 0.66
C PHE A 195 -8.50 -10.70 0.00
N LEU A 196 -9.65 -11.37 0.16
CA LEU A 196 -10.88 -10.98 -0.54
C LEU A 196 -11.31 -9.54 -0.22
N SER A 197 -11.29 -9.11 1.06
CA SER A 197 -11.61 -7.73 1.46
C SER A 197 -10.68 -6.72 0.78
N ARG A 198 -9.38 -7.05 0.72
CA ARG A 198 -8.33 -6.27 0.05
C ARG A 198 -8.60 -6.14 -1.46
N MET A 199 -9.05 -7.21 -2.11
CA MET A 199 -9.40 -7.18 -3.54
C MET A 199 -10.67 -6.39 -3.81
N ILE A 200 -11.66 -6.43 -2.90
CA ILE A 200 -12.88 -5.62 -3.01
C ILE A 200 -12.55 -4.12 -2.95
N ILE A 201 -11.71 -3.68 -2.01
CA ILE A 201 -11.32 -2.26 -1.95
C ILE A 201 -10.44 -1.87 -3.16
N CYS A 202 -9.58 -2.75 -3.67
CA CYS A 202 -8.85 -2.52 -4.92
C CYS A 202 -9.78 -2.32 -6.12
N LYS A 203 -10.87 -3.10 -6.21
CA LYS A 203 -11.89 -2.93 -7.26
C LYS A 203 -12.57 -1.57 -7.17
N LYS A 204 -12.94 -1.13 -5.97
CA LYS A 204 -13.49 0.23 -5.75
C LYS A 204 -12.47 1.30 -6.15
N ALA A 205 -11.21 1.13 -5.76
CA ALA A 205 -10.15 2.08 -6.05
C ALA A 205 -9.88 2.20 -7.55
N ALA A 206 -9.84 1.08 -8.27
CA ALA A 206 -9.71 1.10 -9.72
C ALA A 206 -10.90 1.84 -10.36
N ASN A 207 -12.13 1.66 -9.86
CA ASN A 207 -13.28 2.41 -10.36
C ASN A 207 -13.13 3.92 -10.17
N THR A 208 -12.59 4.38 -9.03
CA THR A 208 -12.27 5.81 -8.79
C THR A 208 -11.25 6.34 -9.81
N LEU A 209 -10.33 5.50 -10.28
CA LEU A 209 -9.38 5.80 -11.36
C LEU A 209 -9.96 5.58 -12.77
N ASN A 210 -11.27 5.38 -12.90
CA ASN A 210 -11.95 5.05 -14.16
C ASN A 210 -11.35 3.79 -14.84
N CYS A 211 -10.93 2.82 -14.04
CA CYS A 211 -10.32 1.56 -14.44
C CYS A 211 -11.08 0.37 -13.85
N LYS A 212 -10.83 -0.82 -14.39
CA LYS A 212 -11.20 -2.10 -13.77
C LYS A 212 -9.99 -2.70 -13.08
N PHE A 213 -10.19 -3.29 -11.91
CA PHE A 213 -9.18 -4.10 -11.25
C PHE A 213 -9.32 -5.56 -11.72
N LYS A 214 -8.22 -6.18 -12.12
CA LYS A 214 -8.14 -7.60 -12.51
C LYS A 214 -7.14 -8.30 -11.59
N LEU A 215 -7.54 -9.44 -11.05
CA LEU A 215 -6.62 -10.34 -10.34
C LEU A 215 -6.31 -11.53 -11.24
N GLU A 216 -5.03 -11.84 -11.40
CA GLU A 216 -4.56 -13.00 -12.15
C GLU A 216 -3.66 -13.85 -11.25
N ILE A 217 -3.99 -15.12 -11.08
CA ILE A 217 -3.22 -16.07 -10.25
C ILE A 217 -2.89 -17.27 -11.12
N ASN A 218 -1.60 -17.58 -11.27
CA ASN A 218 -1.13 -18.72 -12.07
C ASN A 218 -1.75 -18.75 -13.49
N GLU A 219 -1.77 -17.60 -14.17
CA GLU A 219 -2.34 -17.41 -15.52
C GLU A 219 -3.87 -17.58 -15.61
N HIS A 220 -4.54 -17.90 -14.49
CA HIS A 220 -5.99 -17.87 -14.40
C HIS A 220 -6.47 -16.48 -13.98
N SER A 221 -7.41 -15.94 -14.76
CA SER A 221 -7.94 -14.59 -14.57
C SER A 221 -9.26 -14.61 -13.80
N LEU A 222 -9.39 -13.73 -12.81
CA LEU A 222 -10.67 -13.35 -12.21
C LEU A 222 -10.95 -11.87 -12.51
N LEU A 223 -12.15 -11.61 -13.03
CA LEU A 223 -12.67 -10.29 -13.43
C LEU A 223 -13.72 -9.77 -12.44
#